data_AF-A0A2U2ZYE7-F1
#
_entry.id   AF-A0A2U2ZYE7-F1
#
_cell.length_a   1.000
_cell.length_b   1.000
_cell.length_c   1.000
_cell.angle_alpha   90.00
_cell.angle_beta   90.00
_cell.angle_gamma   90.00
#
_symmetry.space_group_name_H-M   'P 1'
#
loop_
_entity.id
_entity.type
_entity.pdbx_description
1 polymer ?
#
loop_
_entity_poly.entity_id
_entity_poly.type
_entity_poly.pdbx_seq_one_letter_code
_entity_poly.pdbx_strand_id
1 'polypeptide(L)' 'MACPECGAPVKPLLTIDGYECDGGSRSWWPGDGTASARPTHLNIGRDRALQLYVCTTSYDHPHQQHIQ' A
#
# COMPACT_ATOMS: atom_id res chain seq x y z
N MET A 1 -6.27 -15.03 1.59
CA MET A 1 -4.91 -15.31 2.12
C MET A 1 -5.03 -15.79 3.56
N ALA A 2 -4.03 -16.53 4.04
CA ALA A 2 -3.94 -17.00 5.42
C ALA A 2 -2.56 -16.64 6.01
N CYS A 3 -2.50 -16.50 7.33
CA CYS A 3 -1.25 -16.25 8.05
C CYS A 3 -0.32 -17.47 7.92
N PRO A 4 0.96 -17.30 7.55
CA PRO A 4 1.87 -18.43 7.37
C PRO A 4 2.24 -19.11 8.69
N GLU A 5 2.18 -18.39 9.82
CA GLU A 5 2.55 -18.95 11.14
C GLU A 5 1.42 -19.78 11.75
N CYS A 6 0.17 -19.31 11.69
CA CYS A 6 -0.94 -19.92 12.45
C CYS A 6 -2.15 -20.30 11.59
N GLY A 7 -2.11 -20.09 10.28
CA GLY A 7 -3.20 -20.43 9.36
C GLY A 7 -4.46 -19.58 9.49
N ALA A 8 -4.52 -18.64 10.42
CA ALA A 8 -5.67 -17.76 10.62
C ALA A 8 -5.90 -16.84 9.40
N PRO A 9 -7.13 -16.34 9.19
CA PRO A 9 -7.40 -15.31 8.20
C PRO A 9 -6.52 -14.07 8.41
N VAL A 10 -6.28 -13.34 7.33
CA VAL A 10 -5.64 -12.02 7.36
C VAL A 10 -6.62 -10.94 6.92
N LYS A 11 -6.51 -9.75 7.49
CA LYS A 11 -7.31 -8.57 7.12
C LYS A 11 -6.42 -7.46 6.56
N PRO A 12 -6.94 -6.59 5.67
CA PRO A 12 -6.17 -5.47 5.15
C PRO A 12 -5.80 -4.50 6.28
N LEU A 13 -4.56 -4.02 6.26
CA LEU A 13 -4.04 -2.99 7.16
C LEU A 13 -3.81 -1.67 6.42
N LEU A 14 -3.13 -1.73 5.28
CA LEU A 14 -2.73 -0.55 4.52
C LEU A 14 -2.71 -0.89 3.03
N THR A 15 -3.26 0.01 2.23
CA THR A 15 -3.07 0.04 0.78
C THR A 15 -2.23 1.26 0.45
N ILE A 16 -1.11 1.04 -0.23
CA ILE A 16 -0.28 2.09 -0.80
C ILE A 16 -0.51 2.03 -2.30
N ASP A 17 -1.13 3.08 -2.84
CA ASP A 17 -1.36 3.19 -4.27
C ASP A 17 -0.01 3.37 -5.00
N GLY A 18 0.06 2.90 -6.25
CA GLY A 18 1.22 3.08 -7.12
C GLY A 18 1.44 4.55 -7.54
N TYR A 19 0.44 5.40 -7.32
CA TYR A 19 0.51 6.84 -7.55
C TYR A 19 0.28 7.58 -6.23
N GLU A 20 1.04 8.65 -6.00
CA GLU A 20 0.93 9.44 -4.76
C GLU A 20 -0.08 10.57 -4.89
N CYS A 21 -0.30 11.01 -6.12
CA CYS A 21 -1.34 11.96 -6.49
C CYS A 21 -2.03 11.43 -7.76
N ASP A 22 -3.36 11.42 -7.77
CA ASP A 22 -4.16 10.98 -8.92
C ASP A 22 -4.23 12.06 -10.05
N GLY A 23 -3.54 13.19 -9.88
CA GLY A 23 -3.49 14.31 -10.83
C GLY A 23 -4.81 15.07 -11.02
N GLY A 24 -5.92 14.58 -10.45
CA GLY A 24 -7.27 15.09 -10.71
C GLY A 24 -8.00 15.52 -9.45
N SER A 25 -7.81 14.82 -8.32
CA SER A 25 -8.26 15.25 -7.01
C SER A 25 -7.10 15.95 -6.31
N ARG A 26 -7.23 17.25 -6.05
CA ARG A 26 -6.25 18.05 -5.30
C ARG A 26 -6.21 17.66 -3.80
N SER A 27 -6.51 16.40 -3.47
CA SER A 27 -6.71 15.88 -2.12
C SER A 27 -5.41 15.89 -1.32
N TRP A 28 -4.28 15.70 -1.98
CA TRP A 28 -2.96 15.98 -1.43
C TRP A 28 -1.91 16.11 -2.54
N TRP A 29 -1.07 17.15 -2.46
CA TRP A 29 0.07 17.35 -3.35
C TRP A 29 1.21 18.03 -2.58
N PRO A 30 2.41 17.45 -2.52
CA PRO A 30 3.56 18.13 -1.94
C PRO A 30 4.10 19.16 -2.93
N GLY A 31 3.91 20.45 -2.64
CA GLY A 31 4.37 21.57 -3.48
C GLY A 31 3.23 22.31 -4.19
N ASP A 32 3.55 23.00 -5.29
CA ASP A 32 2.66 23.93 -5.99
C ASP A 32 1.73 23.28 -7.04
N GLY A 33 1.71 21.95 -7.13
CA GLY A 33 0.86 21.23 -8.09
C GLY A 33 1.46 21.04 -9.47
N THR A 34 2.74 21.41 -9.70
CA THR A 34 3.38 21.33 -11.03
C THR A 34 4.36 20.16 -11.21
N ALA A 35 4.64 19.43 -10.13
CA ALA A 35 5.61 18.33 -10.11
C ALA A 35 5.09 17.00 -10.71
N SER A 36 5.91 15.95 -10.68
CA SER A 36 5.50 14.58 -11.00
C SER A 36 4.32 14.13 -10.12
N ALA A 37 3.42 13.27 -10.64
CA ALA A 37 2.41 12.55 -9.83
C ALA A 37 3.02 11.57 -8.79
N ARG A 38 4.36 11.53 -8.72
CA ARG A 38 5.19 10.77 -7.78
C ARG A 38 6.30 11.63 -7.19
N PRO A 39 5.96 12.59 -6.34
CA PRO A 39 6.91 13.47 -5.68
C PRO A 39 8.00 12.75 -4.86
N THR A 40 7.74 11.58 -4.29
CA THR A 40 8.75 10.79 -3.55
C THR A 40 9.50 9.78 -4.41
N HIS A 41 9.13 9.66 -5.69
CA HIS A 41 9.68 8.68 -6.64
C HIS A 41 9.52 7.21 -6.22
N LEU A 42 8.61 6.91 -5.28
CA LEU A 42 8.27 5.54 -4.93
C LEU A 42 7.72 4.81 -6.17
N ASN A 43 8.30 3.66 -6.49
CA ASN A 43 7.81 2.79 -7.56
C ASN A 43 7.58 1.38 -7.00
N ILE A 44 6.31 1.03 -6.82
CA ILE A 44 5.89 -0.30 -6.40
C ILE A 44 5.59 -1.10 -7.67
N GLY A 45 6.35 -2.16 -7.94
CA GLY A 45 5.98 -3.19 -8.91
C GLY A 45 5.66 -2.71 -10.33
N ARG A 46 6.20 -1.56 -10.77
CA ARG A 46 5.79 -0.84 -12.00
C ARG A 46 4.37 -0.30 -11.91
N ASP A 47 4.17 0.64 -10.98
CA ASP A 47 2.93 1.42 -10.87
C ASP A 47 1.74 0.63 -10.30
N ARG A 48 2.06 -0.46 -9.59
CA ARG A 48 1.12 -1.36 -8.92
C ARG A 48 0.82 -0.89 -7.51
N ALA A 49 -0.34 -1.27 -6.99
CA ALA A 49 -0.66 -1.04 -5.59
C ALA A 49 0.00 -2.10 -4.70
N LEU A 50 0.53 -1.68 -3.54
CA LEU A 50 0.95 -2.58 -2.47
C LEU A 50 -0.15 -2.66 -1.43
N GLN A 51 -0.57 -3.88 -1.10
CA GLN A 51 -1.49 -4.17 0.00
C GLN A 51 -0.77 -4.94 1.09
N LEU A 52 -0.88 -4.44 2.32
CA LEU A 52 -0.40 -5.10 3.53
C LEU A 52 -1.56 -5.71 4.28
N TYR A 53 -1.40 -6.96 4.71
CA TYR A 53 -2.40 -7.70 5.47
C TYR A 53 -1.81 -8.18 6.80
N VAL A 54 -2.62 -8.12 7.85
CA VAL A 54 -2.27 -8.54 9.20
C VAL A 54 -3.06 -9.77 9.62
N CYS A 55 -2.44 -10.64 10.40
CA CYS A 55 -3.12 -11.77 11.01
C CYS A 55 -4.22 -11.27 11.96
N THR A 56 -5.40 -11.91 11.94
CA THR A 56 -6.51 -11.52 12.82
C THR A 56 -6.34 -12.01 14.26
N THR A 57 -5.36 -12.88 14.53
CA THR A 57 -5.14 -13.50 15.85
C THR A 57 -3.95 -12.91 16.60
N SER A 58 -2.90 -12.45 15.91
CA SER A 58 -1.73 -11.82 16.53
C SER A 58 -1.07 -10.80 15.60
N TYR A 59 -0.74 -9.62 16.12
CA TYR A 59 0.02 -8.61 15.39
C TYR A 59 1.54 -8.90 15.35
N ASP A 60 2.01 -9.86 16.14
CA ASP A 60 3.43 -10.28 16.13
C ASP A 60 3.74 -11.24 14.98
N HIS A 61 2.72 -11.81 14.33
CA HIS A 61 2.90 -12.67 13.17
C HIS A 61 3.26 -11.84 11.92
N PRO A 62 4.06 -12.39 11.00
CA PRO A 62 4.54 -11.67 9.83
C PRO A 62 3.38 -11.19 8.96
N HIS A 63 3.45 -9.91 8.58
CA HIS A 63 2.51 -9.32 7.63
C HIS A 63 2.62 -10.00 6.26
N GLN A 64 1.49 -10.13 5.58
CA GLN A 64 1.46 -10.61 4.20
C GLN A 64 1.42 -9.42 3.25
N GLN A 65 2.16 -9.52 2.14
CA GLN A 65 2.27 -8.47 1.13
C GLN A 65 1.68 -8.97 -0.18
N HIS A 66 0.93 -8.10 -0.86
CA HIS A 66 0.36 -8.39 -2.17
C HIS A 66 0.55 -7.19 -3.11
N ILE A 67 1.11 -7.43 -4.28
CA ILE A 67 1.33 -6.42 -5.32
C ILE A 67 0.35 -6.69 -6.46
N GLN A 68 -0.51 -5.71 -6.78
CA GLN A 68 -1.58 -5.83 -7.79
C GLN A 68 -1.27 -5.11 -9.08
#